data_AF-A0A2N1MGX7-F1
#
_entry.id   AF-A0A2N1MGX7-F1
#
_cell.length_a   1.000
_cell.length_b   1.000
_cell.length_c   1.000
_cell.angle_alpha   90.00
_cell.angle_beta   90.00
_cell.angle_gamma   90.00
#
_symmetry.space_group_name_H-M   'P 1'
#
loop_
_entity.id
_entity.type
_entity.pdbx_description
1 polymer ?
#
loop_
_entity_poly.entity_id
_entity_poly.type
_entity_poly.pdbx_seq_one_letter_code
_entity_poly.pdbx_strand_id
1 'polypeptide(L)'
;MLKMGNVFPKTINNNLPLLWECENGHQFRTSLAHVKNEGTWCRECKILGLEFAQNLAHRKGGVCLSNSYCNKRSQLSWSCSEGHSWLAKIGDIKRGTWCPHCRRESERLGIECAKELARSKNGECLSITYINTKTHLLWKCNKNHTWYSTFASINTKLGISEAKAIAYSRGGDCLTDSYVNCNGQLLWQCKNLCREIVSKYLGPPSKIRRPDFLKTLDHPTGLELDIYYPQYEFATEVQGEQHEKYIEFFHRGDPNNFIKQQERDQLKKELCEENQITLRYVWYYEDPYTVIPEHLRELGLIE
;
A
#
# COMPACT_ATOMS: atom_id res chain seq x y z
N MET A 1 42.01 -40.50 7.06
CA MET A 1 41.78 -41.16 8.35
C MET A 1 40.30 -41.05 8.70
N LEU A 2 39.53 -42.15 8.57
CA LEU A 2 38.19 -42.27 9.13
C LEU A 2 38.16 -43.60 9.89
N LYS A 3 37.72 -43.56 11.15
CA LYS A 3 37.83 -44.66 12.13
C LYS A 3 36.96 -45.85 11.72
N MET A 4 37.59 -47.02 11.62
CA MET A 4 36.94 -48.33 11.53
C MET A 4 36.46 -48.79 12.92
N GLY A 5 35.26 -49.35 12.99
CA GLY A 5 34.74 -50.05 14.16
C GLY A 5 33.76 -51.17 13.76
N ASN A 6 34.19 -52.41 14.01
CA ASN A 6 33.44 -53.66 14.22
C ASN A 6 32.90 -54.49 13.03
N VAL A 7 33.75 -55.46 12.64
CA VAL A 7 33.56 -56.86 12.21
C VAL A 7 32.13 -57.37 11.95
N PHE A 8 31.83 -57.81 10.70
CA PHE A 8 30.91 -58.91 10.33
C PHE A 8 31.14 -59.32 8.83
N PRO A 9 30.77 -60.55 8.40
CA PRO A 9 31.66 -61.61 7.91
C PRO A 9 32.22 -61.46 6.48
N LYS A 10 33.24 -62.28 6.20
CA LYS A 10 33.90 -62.49 4.90
C LYS A 10 32.86 -62.78 3.81
N THR A 11 32.96 -62.01 2.72
CA THR A 11 32.10 -61.96 1.52
C THR A 11 30.70 -61.36 1.75
N ILE A 12 30.61 -60.03 1.65
CA ILE A 12 29.34 -59.35 1.39
C ILE A 12 28.90 -59.75 -0.01
N ASN A 13 27.79 -60.49 -0.12
CA ASN A 13 27.16 -60.72 -1.41
C ASN A 13 26.76 -59.35 -1.98
N ASN A 14 27.47 -58.91 -3.03
CA ASN A 14 27.34 -57.57 -3.61
C ASN A 14 25.93 -57.25 -4.13
N ASN A 15 25.05 -58.26 -4.23
CA ASN A 15 23.67 -58.14 -4.69
C ASN A 15 22.63 -58.08 -3.55
N LEU A 16 23.02 -58.26 -2.28
CA LEU A 16 22.09 -58.12 -1.17
C LEU A 16 21.82 -56.63 -0.87
N PRO A 17 20.55 -56.24 -0.63
CA PRO A 17 20.19 -54.87 -0.32
C PRO A 17 20.65 -54.48 1.09
N LEU A 18 21.55 -53.49 1.16
CA LEU A 18 21.99 -52.86 2.39
C LEU A 18 21.21 -51.56 2.62
N LEU A 19 21.09 -51.12 3.87
CA LEU A 19 20.52 -49.82 4.20
C LEU A 19 21.62 -48.76 4.14
N TRP A 20 21.38 -47.69 3.38
CA TRP A 20 22.29 -46.59 3.14
C TRP A 20 21.66 -45.29 3.59
N GLU A 21 22.46 -44.33 4.05
CA GLU A 21 22.05 -42.97 4.37
C GLU A 21 22.96 -41.99 3.62
N CYS A 22 22.39 -41.05 2.86
CA CYS A 22 23.19 -40.01 2.19
C CYS A 22 23.49 -38.84 3.14
N GLU A 23 24.41 -37.95 2.75
CA GLU A 23 24.78 -36.76 3.53
C GLU A 23 23.60 -35.80 3.84
N ASN A 24 22.50 -35.93 3.09
CA ASN A 24 21.26 -35.17 3.31
C ASN A 24 20.24 -35.91 4.21
N GLY A 25 20.61 -37.05 4.80
CA GLY A 25 19.77 -37.85 5.72
C GLY A 25 18.74 -38.75 5.05
N HIS A 26 18.79 -38.95 3.73
CA HIS A 26 17.86 -39.87 3.04
C HIS A 26 18.32 -41.30 3.19
N GLN A 27 17.44 -42.15 3.73
CA GLN A 27 17.70 -43.57 3.91
C GLN A 27 17.10 -44.39 2.76
N PHE A 28 17.90 -45.24 2.12
CA PHE A 28 17.47 -46.07 0.99
C PHE A 28 18.10 -47.45 1.04
N ARG A 29 17.38 -48.46 0.55
CA ARG A 29 17.86 -49.85 0.47
C ARG A 29 18.29 -50.19 -0.95
N THR A 30 19.54 -50.55 -1.14
CA THR A 30 20.05 -51.01 -2.44
C THR A 30 21.31 -51.84 -2.27
N SER A 31 21.71 -52.57 -3.29
CA SER A 31 22.89 -53.44 -3.24
C SER A 31 24.18 -52.65 -3.43
N LEU A 32 25.27 -53.13 -2.84
CA LEU A 32 26.60 -52.50 -2.98
C LEU A 32 27.05 -52.40 -4.45
N ALA A 33 26.67 -53.37 -5.30
CA ALA A 33 26.93 -53.34 -6.74
C ALA A 33 26.26 -52.13 -7.42
N HIS A 34 25.04 -51.77 -7.01
CA HIS A 34 24.28 -50.65 -7.59
C HIS A 34 24.77 -49.28 -7.11
N VAL A 35 25.34 -49.23 -5.91
CA VAL A 35 25.95 -48.02 -5.33
C VAL A 35 27.30 -47.70 -5.99
N LYS A 36 28.08 -48.72 -6.34
CA LYS A 36 29.42 -48.56 -6.95
C LYS A 36 29.41 -48.05 -8.39
N ASN A 37 28.31 -48.20 -9.12
CA ASN A 37 28.19 -47.61 -10.46
C ASN A 37 27.91 -46.10 -10.33
N GLU A 38 28.84 -45.28 -10.82
CA GLU A 38 28.82 -43.83 -10.67
C GLU A 38 27.53 -43.25 -11.27
N GLY A 39 26.71 -42.66 -10.40
CA GLY A 39 25.50 -41.93 -10.79
C GLY A 39 24.20 -42.39 -10.14
N THR A 40 24.14 -43.44 -9.31
CA THR A 40 22.89 -43.91 -8.67
C THR A 40 22.86 -43.80 -7.15
N TRP A 41 23.82 -43.08 -6.55
CA TRP A 41 23.98 -42.97 -5.09
C TRP A 41 22.67 -42.69 -4.34
N CYS A 42 21.90 -41.66 -4.71
CA CYS A 42 20.61 -41.39 -4.07
C CYS A 42 19.56 -41.01 -5.12
N ARG A 43 18.55 -41.88 -5.29
CA ARG A 43 17.47 -41.69 -6.28
C ARG A 43 16.63 -40.43 -6.02
N GLU A 44 16.43 -40.10 -4.75
CA GLU A 44 15.67 -38.90 -4.34
C GLU A 44 16.42 -37.60 -4.64
N CYS A 45 17.75 -37.60 -4.47
CA CYS A 45 18.59 -36.47 -4.89
C CYS A 45 18.78 -36.39 -6.41
N LYS A 46 18.76 -37.53 -7.11
CA LYS A 46 19.08 -37.61 -8.55
C LYS A 46 17.96 -37.11 -9.48
N ILE A 47 16.68 -37.41 -9.19
CA ILE A 47 15.66 -37.44 -10.27
C ILE A 47 14.79 -36.18 -10.40
N LEU A 48 14.59 -35.33 -9.39
CA LEU A 48 13.46 -34.38 -9.45
C LEU A 48 13.68 -32.96 -8.90
N GLY A 49 14.87 -32.66 -8.37
CA GLY A 49 15.07 -31.46 -7.56
C GLY A 49 15.72 -30.28 -8.25
N LEU A 50 17.00 -30.47 -8.59
CA LEU A 50 17.90 -29.36 -8.90
C LEU A 50 17.87 -28.97 -10.37
N GLU A 51 18.02 -29.93 -11.28
CA GLU A 51 17.96 -29.66 -12.73
C GLU A 51 16.58 -29.11 -13.13
N PHE A 52 15.51 -29.63 -12.52
CA PHE A 52 14.17 -29.09 -12.70
C PHE A 52 14.06 -27.66 -12.15
N ALA A 53 14.65 -27.35 -10.99
CA ALA A 53 14.68 -25.99 -10.44
C ALA A 53 15.48 -25.02 -11.33
N GLN A 54 16.64 -25.45 -11.84
CA GLN A 54 17.49 -24.67 -12.73
C GLN A 54 16.78 -24.37 -14.06
N ASN A 55 16.19 -25.39 -14.69
CA ASN A 55 15.39 -25.22 -15.90
C ASN A 55 14.15 -24.35 -15.67
N LEU A 56 13.48 -24.49 -14.53
CA LEU A 56 12.34 -23.65 -14.15
C LEU A 56 12.75 -22.19 -13.94
N ALA A 57 13.92 -21.96 -13.35
CA ALA A 57 14.46 -20.62 -13.19
C ALA A 57 14.81 -19.99 -14.53
N HIS A 58 15.47 -20.74 -15.41
CA HIS A 58 15.84 -20.27 -16.74
C HIS A 58 14.61 -19.89 -17.57
N ARG A 59 13.55 -20.71 -17.57
CA ARG A 59 12.27 -20.40 -18.24
C ARG A 59 11.58 -19.14 -17.70
N LYS A 60 11.88 -18.74 -16.47
CA LYS A 60 11.33 -17.55 -15.81
C LYS A 60 12.30 -16.35 -15.89
N GLY A 61 13.35 -16.45 -16.69
CA GLY A 61 14.33 -15.38 -16.88
C GLY A 61 15.23 -15.16 -15.66
N GLY A 62 15.55 -16.22 -14.90
CA GLY A 62 16.43 -16.13 -13.75
C GLY A 62 17.24 -17.40 -13.51
N VAL A 63 17.86 -17.51 -12.34
CA VAL A 63 18.76 -18.61 -11.98
C VAL A 63 18.41 -19.20 -10.61
N CYS A 64 18.57 -20.52 -10.48
CA CYS A 64 18.54 -21.19 -9.19
C CYS A 64 19.97 -21.17 -8.63
N LEU A 65 20.18 -20.54 -7.48
CA LEU A 65 21.48 -20.39 -6.82
C LEU A 65 21.80 -21.57 -5.88
N SER A 66 20.82 -22.42 -5.59
CA SER A 66 21.04 -23.60 -4.77
C SER A 66 21.79 -24.68 -5.54
N ASN A 67 22.72 -25.36 -4.86
CA ASN A 67 23.51 -26.48 -5.39
C ASN A 67 22.97 -27.86 -4.98
N SER A 68 21.91 -27.90 -4.18
CA SER A 68 21.26 -29.15 -3.74
C SER A 68 19.77 -28.93 -3.46
N TYR A 69 18.97 -29.98 -3.65
CA TYR A 69 17.55 -30.00 -3.29
C TYR A 69 17.25 -31.30 -2.55
N CYS A 70 16.82 -31.18 -1.30
CA CYS A 70 16.62 -32.34 -0.45
C CYS A 70 15.17 -32.84 -0.54
N ASN A 71 14.18 -31.96 -0.36
CA ASN A 71 12.77 -32.37 -0.38
C ASN A 71 11.82 -31.21 -0.74
N LYS A 72 10.53 -31.53 -0.92
CA LYS A 72 9.45 -30.57 -1.30
C LYS A 72 9.21 -29.46 -0.29
N ARG A 73 9.70 -29.58 0.95
CA ARG A 73 9.58 -28.57 2.00
C ARG A 73 10.79 -27.65 2.04
N SER A 74 11.93 -28.08 1.50
CA SER A 74 13.16 -27.30 1.41
C SER A 74 12.97 -26.06 0.57
N GLN A 75 13.44 -24.93 1.09
CA GLN A 75 13.53 -23.68 0.34
C GLN A 75 14.79 -23.71 -0.52
N LEU A 76 14.66 -23.28 -1.77
CA LEU A 76 15.77 -23.06 -2.68
C LEU A 76 16.03 -21.56 -2.78
N SER A 77 17.26 -21.20 -3.11
CA SER A 77 17.69 -19.83 -3.40
C SER A 77 17.53 -19.56 -4.89
N TRP A 78 16.85 -18.47 -5.22
CA TRP A 78 16.51 -18.07 -6.58
C TRP A 78 17.00 -16.65 -6.82
N SER A 79 17.33 -16.33 -8.07
CA SER A 79 17.59 -14.97 -8.53
C SER A 79 16.83 -14.70 -9.82
N CYS A 80 16.35 -13.46 -10.00
CA CYS A 80 15.70 -13.02 -11.24
C CYS A 80 16.67 -12.24 -12.13
N SER A 81 16.20 -11.86 -13.33
CA SER A 81 16.92 -10.99 -14.27
C SER A 81 17.34 -9.65 -13.68
N GLU A 82 16.52 -9.09 -12.78
CA GLU A 82 16.78 -7.81 -12.12
C GLU A 82 17.78 -7.91 -10.96
N GLY A 83 18.39 -9.09 -10.74
CA GLY A 83 19.41 -9.30 -9.70
C GLY A 83 18.87 -9.51 -8.28
N HIS A 84 17.54 -9.55 -8.08
CA HIS A 84 16.98 -9.85 -6.76
C HIS A 84 17.14 -11.33 -6.41
N SER A 85 17.64 -11.61 -5.21
CA SER A 85 17.77 -12.96 -4.68
C SER A 85 16.76 -13.23 -3.55
N TRP A 86 16.12 -14.41 -3.54
CA TRP A 86 15.15 -14.78 -2.50
C TRP A 86 15.07 -16.29 -2.26
N LEU A 87 14.51 -16.66 -1.11
CA LEU A 87 14.25 -18.06 -0.73
C LEU A 87 12.80 -18.44 -1.02
N ALA A 88 12.57 -19.53 -1.75
CA ALA A 88 11.23 -20.04 -2.04
C ALA A 88 11.22 -21.56 -2.24
N LYS A 89 10.09 -22.21 -1.94
CA LYS A 89 9.90 -23.63 -2.21
C LYS A 89 9.63 -23.82 -3.70
N ILE A 90 10.15 -24.90 -4.28
CA ILE A 90 9.95 -25.22 -5.70
C ILE A 90 8.47 -25.36 -6.08
N GLY A 91 7.62 -25.81 -5.14
CA GLY A 91 6.18 -25.92 -5.34
C GLY A 91 5.48 -24.56 -5.50
N ASP A 92 5.97 -23.53 -4.81
CA ASP A 92 5.43 -22.17 -4.91
C ASP A 92 5.83 -21.53 -6.24
N ILE A 93 7.07 -21.79 -6.67
CA ILE A 93 7.54 -21.39 -7.99
C ILE A 93 6.74 -22.05 -9.12
N LYS A 94 6.46 -23.34 -8.99
CA LYS A 94 5.63 -24.10 -9.94
C LYS A 94 4.21 -23.56 -10.04
N ARG A 95 3.64 -23.07 -8.93
CA ARG A 95 2.29 -22.49 -8.87
C ARG A 95 2.20 -21.09 -9.51
N GLY A 96 3.34 -20.49 -9.86
CA GLY A 96 3.41 -19.25 -10.63
C GLY A 96 4.02 -18.07 -9.88
N THR A 97 4.28 -18.20 -8.58
CA THR A 97 5.02 -17.18 -7.81
C THR A 97 6.47 -17.12 -8.30
N TRP A 98 7.04 -15.94 -8.50
CA TRP A 98 8.42 -15.79 -8.95
C TRP A 98 9.22 -14.91 -7.99
N CYS A 99 9.71 -13.76 -8.45
CA CYS A 99 10.44 -12.82 -7.61
C CYS A 99 9.46 -11.96 -6.80
N PRO A 100 9.50 -11.98 -5.46
CA PRO A 100 8.65 -11.11 -4.63
C PRO A 100 9.02 -9.63 -4.77
N HIS A 101 10.27 -9.31 -5.08
CA HIS A 101 10.71 -7.93 -5.32
C HIS A 101 10.20 -7.40 -6.65
N CYS A 102 10.45 -8.11 -7.77
CA CYS A 102 9.87 -7.72 -9.06
C CYS A 102 8.34 -7.78 -9.04
N ARG A 103 7.74 -8.71 -8.30
CA ARG A 103 6.29 -8.73 -8.12
C ARG A 103 5.83 -7.46 -7.41
N ARG A 104 6.44 -7.08 -6.28
CA ARG A 104 6.13 -5.83 -5.59
C ARG A 104 6.39 -4.59 -6.46
N GLU A 105 7.45 -4.60 -7.27
CA GLU A 105 7.77 -3.51 -8.20
C GLU A 105 6.80 -3.45 -9.38
N SER A 106 6.33 -4.59 -9.88
CA SER A 106 5.28 -4.66 -10.90
C SER A 106 3.87 -4.38 -10.34
N GLU A 107 3.67 -4.64 -9.05
CA GLU A 107 2.43 -4.32 -8.30
C GLU A 107 2.42 -2.87 -7.81
N ARG A 108 3.57 -2.20 -7.77
CA ARG A 108 3.66 -0.74 -7.87
C ARG A 108 3.23 -0.37 -9.28
N LEU A 109 1.91 -0.36 -9.51
CA LEU A 109 1.29 0.35 -10.63
C LEU A 109 1.98 1.71 -10.71
N GLY A 110 2.80 1.95 -11.73
CA GLY A 110 3.49 3.23 -11.84
C GLY A 110 2.46 4.35 -11.87
N ILE A 111 2.83 5.55 -11.42
CA ILE A 111 1.99 6.75 -11.62
C ILE A 111 1.59 6.91 -13.10
N GLU A 112 2.42 6.39 -14.02
CA GLU A 112 2.15 6.30 -15.44
C GLU A 112 0.89 5.49 -15.79
N CYS A 113 0.59 4.40 -15.09
CA CYS A 113 -0.66 3.66 -15.28
C CYS A 113 -1.88 4.52 -14.87
N ALA A 114 -1.75 5.32 -13.81
CA ALA A 114 -2.80 6.26 -13.41
C ALA A 114 -2.97 7.39 -14.44
N LYS A 115 -1.86 7.91 -14.99
CA LYS A 115 -1.89 8.90 -16.07
C LYS A 115 -2.51 8.34 -17.35
N GLU A 116 -2.18 7.11 -17.73
CA GLU A 116 -2.74 6.44 -18.89
C GLU A 116 -4.23 6.13 -18.72
N LEU A 117 -4.64 5.67 -17.53
CA LEU A 117 -6.05 5.48 -17.18
C LEU A 117 -6.82 6.81 -17.25
N ALA A 118 -6.24 7.89 -16.73
CA ALA A 118 -6.84 9.22 -16.82
C ALA A 118 -7.00 9.64 -18.29
N ARG A 119 -5.95 9.51 -19.12
CA ARG A 119 -5.99 9.82 -20.56
C ARG A 119 -7.06 8.99 -21.29
N SER A 120 -7.18 7.70 -20.98
CA SER A 120 -8.20 6.81 -21.56
C SER A 120 -9.64 7.25 -21.26
N LYS A 121 -9.83 8.03 -20.20
CA LYS A 121 -11.11 8.60 -19.76
C LYS A 121 -11.24 10.10 -20.09
N ASN A 122 -10.40 10.62 -21.00
CA ASN A 122 -10.29 12.05 -21.32
C ASN A 122 -10.03 12.93 -20.07
N GLY A 123 -9.21 12.44 -19.16
CA GLY A 123 -8.76 13.15 -17.96
C GLY A 123 -7.25 13.14 -17.82
N GLU A 124 -6.77 13.66 -16.70
CA GLU A 124 -5.36 13.76 -16.34
C GLU A 124 -5.17 13.32 -14.89
N CYS A 125 -4.10 12.58 -14.59
CA CYS A 125 -3.68 12.29 -13.23
C CYS A 125 -2.59 13.30 -12.84
N LEU A 126 -2.88 14.14 -11.85
CA LEU A 126 -2.01 15.23 -11.41
C LEU A 126 -1.03 14.80 -10.31
N SER A 127 -1.24 13.65 -9.69
CA SER A 127 -0.28 13.11 -8.73
C SER A 127 1.04 12.73 -9.41
N ILE A 128 2.14 12.98 -8.71
CA ILE A 128 3.50 12.66 -9.17
C ILE A 128 4.01 11.32 -8.60
N THR A 129 3.38 10.82 -7.54
CA THR A 129 3.77 9.57 -6.86
C THR A 129 2.59 8.63 -6.70
N TYR A 130 2.80 7.34 -6.97
CA TYR A 130 1.86 6.26 -6.67
C TYR A 130 2.50 5.29 -5.68
N ILE A 131 1.93 5.18 -4.48
CA ILE A 131 2.51 4.35 -3.42
C ILE A 131 1.86 2.96 -3.42
N ASN A 132 0.53 2.88 -3.51
CA ASN A 132 -0.23 1.62 -3.54
C ASN A 132 -1.70 1.81 -4.02
N THR A 133 -2.46 0.72 -4.10
CA THR A 133 -3.88 0.71 -4.53
C THR A 133 -4.86 1.37 -3.57
N LYS A 134 -4.44 1.67 -2.33
CA LYS A 134 -5.25 2.33 -1.30
C LYS A 134 -4.96 3.81 -1.17
N THR A 135 -3.81 4.29 -1.67
CA THR A 135 -3.49 5.71 -1.70
C THR A 135 -4.35 6.44 -2.72
N HIS A 136 -4.91 7.57 -2.29
CA HIS A 136 -5.67 8.45 -3.16
C HIS A 136 -4.70 9.23 -4.05
N LEU A 137 -5.02 9.29 -5.35
CA LEU A 137 -4.36 10.13 -6.33
C LEU A 137 -5.26 11.31 -6.68
N LEU A 138 -4.66 12.40 -7.13
CA LEU A 138 -5.34 13.56 -7.67
C LEU A 138 -5.61 13.36 -9.15
N TRP A 139 -6.88 13.49 -9.54
CA TRP A 139 -7.38 13.32 -10.90
C TRP A 139 -8.03 14.60 -11.38
N LYS A 140 -8.05 14.81 -12.70
CA LYS A 140 -8.69 15.92 -13.40
C LYS A 140 -9.49 15.39 -14.59
N CYS A 141 -10.72 15.83 -14.83
CA CYS A 141 -11.51 15.43 -16.01
C CYS A 141 -11.44 16.47 -17.13
N ASN A 142 -12.01 16.16 -18.31
CA ASN A 142 -12.02 17.09 -19.46
C ASN A 142 -12.73 18.43 -19.16
N LYS A 143 -13.64 18.45 -18.17
CA LYS A 143 -14.35 19.65 -17.73
C LYS A 143 -13.56 20.43 -16.67
N ASN A 144 -12.28 20.10 -16.46
CA ASN A 144 -11.36 20.69 -15.49
C ASN A 144 -11.72 20.49 -14.00
N HIS A 145 -12.64 19.60 -13.65
CA HIS A 145 -12.88 19.25 -12.24
C HIS A 145 -11.74 18.38 -11.70
N THR A 146 -11.31 18.64 -10.47
CA THR A 146 -10.26 17.88 -9.78
C THR A 146 -10.78 17.14 -8.56
N TRP A 147 -10.36 15.89 -8.33
CA TRP A 147 -10.77 15.11 -7.16
C TRP A 147 -9.72 14.08 -6.73
N TYR A 148 -9.81 13.64 -5.47
CA TYR A 148 -8.96 12.59 -4.91
C TYR A 148 -9.67 11.22 -4.95
N SER A 149 -9.07 10.23 -5.61
CA SER A 149 -9.61 8.88 -5.64
C SER A 149 -8.52 7.82 -5.75
N THR A 150 -8.81 6.60 -5.29
CA THR A 150 -7.89 5.47 -5.46
C THR A 150 -7.89 5.01 -6.91
N PHE A 151 -6.76 4.49 -7.38
CA PHE A 151 -6.65 3.91 -8.72
C PHE A 151 -7.67 2.79 -8.94
N ALA A 152 -7.92 1.95 -7.93
CA ALA A 152 -8.91 0.88 -8.01
C ALA A 152 -10.33 1.40 -8.28
N SER A 153 -10.72 2.53 -7.67
CA SER A 153 -12.04 3.13 -7.86
C SER A 153 -12.22 3.75 -9.25
N ILE A 154 -11.15 4.23 -9.88
CA ILE A 154 -11.22 4.76 -11.26
C ILE A 154 -11.13 3.63 -12.28
N ASN A 155 -10.42 2.55 -11.93
CA ASN A 155 -10.22 1.37 -12.77
C ASN A 155 -11.41 0.39 -12.77
N THR A 156 -12.38 0.54 -11.86
CA THR A 156 -13.60 -0.28 -11.87
C THR A 156 -14.40 -0.02 -13.15
N LYS A 157 -14.61 -1.09 -13.93
CA LYS A 157 -15.29 -1.08 -15.23
C LYS A 157 -16.81 -0.88 -15.17
N LEU A 158 -17.40 -0.46 -14.04
CA LEU A 158 -18.84 -0.23 -13.95
C LEU A 158 -19.20 1.07 -14.67
N GLY A 159 -19.35 0.96 -15.98
CA GLY A 159 -19.85 2.02 -16.84
C GLY A 159 -21.36 2.22 -16.68
N ILE A 160 -21.84 3.37 -17.11
CA ILE A 160 -23.27 3.73 -17.16
C ILE A 160 -24.09 2.66 -17.90
N SER A 161 -23.51 1.98 -18.88
CA SER A 161 -24.11 0.86 -19.62
C SER A 161 -24.44 -0.35 -18.74
N GLU A 162 -23.54 -0.74 -17.83
CA GLU A 162 -23.77 -1.85 -16.90
C GLU A 162 -24.77 -1.45 -15.81
N ALA A 163 -24.74 -0.19 -15.36
CA ALA A 163 -25.73 0.35 -14.42
C ALA A 163 -27.16 0.36 -15.01
N LYS A 164 -27.29 0.72 -16.30
CA LYS A 164 -28.56 0.64 -17.04
C LYS A 164 -29.05 -0.81 -17.18
N ALA A 165 -28.15 -1.74 -17.52
CA ALA A 165 -28.50 -3.16 -17.62
C ALA A 165 -28.97 -3.77 -16.28
N ILE A 166 -28.34 -3.37 -15.18
CA ILE A 166 -28.71 -3.80 -13.83
C ILE A 166 -30.07 -3.24 -13.40
N ALA A 167 -30.35 -1.96 -13.67
CA ALA A 167 -31.65 -1.35 -13.38
C ALA A 167 -32.77 -2.09 -14.12
N TYR A 168 -32.57 -2.35 -15.41
CA TYR A 168 -33.51 -3.08 -16.25
C TYR A 168 -33.78 -4.50 -15.74
N SER A 169 -32.73 -5.23 -15.33
CA SER A 169 -32.85 -6.59 -14.76
C SER A 169 -33.65 -6.65 -13.45
N ARG A 170 -33.82 -5.51 -12.77
CA ARG A 170 -34.55 -5.38 -11.50
C ARG A 170 -35.90 -4.67 -11.66
N GLY A 171 -36.38 -4.50 -12.89
CA GLY A 171 -37.68 -3.91 -13.19
C GLY A 171 -37.72 -2.39 -13.04
N GLY A 172 -36.58 -1.70 -13.16
CA GLY A 172 -36.48 -0.25 -13.14
C GLY A 172 -35.64 0.30 -14.30
N ASP A 173 -35.55 1.62 -14.41
CA ASP A 173 -34.75 2.29 -15.43
C ASP A 173 -33.76 3.27 -14.80
N CYS A 174 -32.54 3.32 -15.34
CA CYS A 174 -31.53 4.30 -14.97
C CYS A 174 -31.54 5.46 -15.98
N LEU A 175 -32.14 6.58 -15.59
CA LEU A 175 -32.36 7.76 -16.44
C LEU A 175 -31.13 8.69 -16.59
N THR A 176 -29.97 8.30 -16.06
CA THR A 176 -28.78 9.15 -16.04
C THR A 176 -27.85 8.84 -17.20
N ASP A 177 -27.58 9.86 -18.03
CA ASP A 177 -26.64 9.79 -19.17
C ASP A 177 -25.24 10.33 -18.82
N SER A 178 -25.07 10.80 -17.59
CA SER A 178 -23.79 11.23 -17.02
C SER A 178 -23.79 10.97 -15.52
N TYR A 179 -22.61 10.80 -14.92
CA TYR A 179 -22.48 10.69 -13.46
C TYR A 179 -23.01 11.98 -12.83
N VAL A 180 -24.17 11.91 -12.19
CA VAL A 180 -24.69 12.98 -11.35
C VAL A 180 -24.06 12.80 -9.97
N ASN A 181 -23.27 13.79 -9.60
CA ASN A 181 -22.40 13.86 -8.45
C ASN A 181 -23.01 13.22 -7.19
N CYS A 182 -22.42 12.16 -6.64
CA CYS A 182 -22.55 11.90 -5.22
C CYS A 182 -21.66 12.93 -4.50
N ASN A 183 -22.19 14.16 -4.39
CA ASN A 183 -21.55 15.23 -3.63
C ASN A 183 -21.25 14.73 -2.21
N GLY A 184 -19.96 14.57 -1.92
CA GLY A 184 -19.47 14.20 -0.59
C GLY A 184 -18.14 13.48 -0.64
N GLN A 185 -17.06 14.16 -1.09
CA GLN A 185 -15.71 13.59 -1.02
C GLN A 185 -14.84 14.30 0.05
N LEU A 186 -14.85 13.68 1.24
CA LEU A 186 -13.69 13.40 2.11
C LEU A 186 -12.82 14.56 2.64
N LEU A 187 -13.45 15.63 3.16
CA LEU A 187 -12.81 16.54 4.13
C LEU A 187 -12.20 15.77 5.33
N TRP A 188 -12.83 14.65 5.72
CA TRP A 188 -12.43 13.82 6.86
C TRP A 188 -11.09 13.10 6.67
N GLN A 189 -10.71 12.74 5.44
CA GLN A 189 -9.43 12.07 5.19
C GLN A 189 -8.25 13.05 5.28
N CYS A 190 -8.38 14.27 4.76
CA CYS A 190 -7.33 15.28 4.91
C CYS A 190 -7.14 15.66 6.39
N LYS A 191 -8.23 15.84 7.13
CA LYS A 191 -8.19 16.07 8.60
C LYS A 191 -7.48 14.95 9.35
N ASN A 192 -7.79 13.69 9.04
CA ASN A 192 -7.13 12.55 9.67
C ASN A 192 -5.67 12.41 9.24
N LEU A 193 -5.35 12.65 7.97
CA LEU A 193 -3.99 12.60 7.46
C LEU A 193 -3.11 13.70 8.09
N CYS A 194 -3.60 14.93 8.15
CA CYS A 194 -2.92 16.02 8.86
C CYS A 194 -2.70 15.65 10.32
N ARG A 195 -3.72 15.09 10.98
CA ARG A 195 -3.62 14.63 12.37
C ARG A 195 -2.56 13.56 12.53
N GLU A 196 -2.49 12.57 11.65
CA GLU A 196 -1.48 11.52 11.67
C GLU A 196 -0.06 12.06 11.45
N ILE A 197 0.12 12.98 10.50
CA ILE A 197 1.41 13.58 10.19
C ILE A 197 1.92 14.39 11.38
N VAL A 198 1.12 15.32 11.89
CA VAL A 198 1.51 16.12 13.08
C VAL A 198 1.79 15.20 14.27
N SER A 199 0.99 14.12 14.44
CA SER A 199 1.19 13.18 15.54
C SER A 199 2.51 12.42 15.48
N LYS A 200 3.09 12.23 14.29
CA LYS A 200 4.41 11.59 14.15
C LYS A 200 5.54 12.47 14.69
N TYR A 201 5.39 13.79 14.60
CA TYR A 201 6.39 14.75 15.08
C TYR A 201 6.19 15.10 16.55
N LEU A 202 4.96 15.40 16.95
CA LEU A 202 4.67 15.99 18.27
C LEU A 202 4.01 15.03 19.27
N GLY A 203 3.73 13.79 18.85
CA GLY A 203 2.89 12.86 19.62
C GLY A 203 1.39 13.14 19.44
N PRO A 204 0.49 12.41 20.13
CA PRO A 204 -0.95 12.58 19.91
C PRO A 204 -1.45 13.98 20.34
N PRO A 205 -2.35 14.62 19.56
CA PRO A 205 -2.92 15.91 19.92
C PRO A 205 -3.92 15.79 21.07
N SER A 206 -4.31 16.94 21.62
CA SER A 206 -5.31 17.02 22.67
C SER A 206 -6.64 16.35 22.27
N LYS A 207 -7.29 15.76 23.26
CA LYS A 207 -8.67 15.25 23.13
C LYS A 207 -9.70 16.39 23.14
N ILE A 208 -9.32 17.56 23.65
CA ILE A 208 -10.18 18.74 23.72
C ILE A 208 -10.17 19.42 22.36
N ARG A 209 -11.25 19.26 21.60
CA ARG A 209 -11.42 19.91 20.29
C ARG A 209 -12.12 21.26 20.36
N ARG A 210 -12.83 21.55 21.46
CA ARG A 210 -13.51 22.82 21.72
C ARG A 210 -12.99 23.39 23.04
N PRO A 211 -11.82 24.05 23.05
CA PRO A 211 -11.30 24.72 24.23
C PRO A 211 -12.28 25.78 24.76
N ASP A 212 -12.27 26.04 26.06
CA ASP A 212 -13.21 26.99 26.68
C ASP A 212 -13.05 28.42 26.16
N PHE A 213 -11.83 28.81 25.75
CA PHE A 213 -11.55 30.13 25.20
C PHE A 213 -12.22 30.38 23.83
N LEU A 214 -12.73 29.34 23.17
CA LEU A 214 -13.47 29.47 21.91
C LEU A 214 -14.98 29.66 22.10
N LYS A 215 -15.45 29.84 23.33
CA LYS A 215 -16.87 30.08 23.65
C LYS A 215 -17.22 31.56 23.50
N THR A 216 -18.31 31.84 22.81
CA THR A 216 -18.89 33.20 22.69
C THR A 216 -20.38 33.17 23.03
N LEU A 217 -21.02 34.34 23.13
CA LEU A 217 -22.48 34.43 23.32
C LEU A 217 -23.24 33.72 22.19
N ASP A 218 -22.75 33.83 20.95
CA ASP A 218 -23.33 33.17 19.77
C ASP A 218 -22.92 31.70 19.64
N HIS A 219 -21.84 31.28 20.32
CA HIS A 219 -21.30 29.92 20.32
C HIS A 219 -21.05 29.43 21.75
N PRO A 220 -22.10 29.14 22.54
CA PRO A 220 -21.97 28.79 23.97
C PRO A 220 -21.25 27.45 24.20
N THR A 221 -21.23 26.57 23.20
CA THR A 221 -20.50 25.29 23.22
C THR A 221 -19.06 25.40 22.74
N GLY A 222 -18.66 26.56 22.22
CA GLY A 222 -17.34 26.83 21.69
C GLY A 222 -17.12 26.39 20.24
N LEU A 223 -16.26 27.12 19.54
CA LEU A 223 -15.79 26.74 18.20
C LEU A 223 -14.83 25.53 18.29
N GLU A 224 -14.80 24.72 17.24
CA GLU A 224 -13.98 23.50 17.17
C GLU A 224 -12.68 23.76 16.38
N LEU A 225 -11.56 23.31 16.92
CA LEU A 225 -10.26 23.20 16.23
C LEU A 225 -10.03 21.76 15.76
N ASP A 226 -9.51 21.59 14.54
CA ASP A 226 -9.24 20.26 13.97
C ASP A 226 -8.11 19.53 14.70
N ILE A 227 -7.00 20.24 14.94
CA ILE A 227 -5.81 19.73 15.63
C ILE A 227 -5.37 20.77 16.65
N TYR A 228 -5.26 20.38 17.91
CA TYR A 228 -4.91 21.29 19.00
C TYR A 228 -3.85 20.68 19.92
N TYR A 229 -2.77 21.43 20.14
CA TYR A 229 -1.67 21.12 21.03
C TYR A 229 -1.49 22.26 22.04
N PRO A 230 -2.21 22.24 23.18
CA PRO A 230 -2.11 23.29 24.19
C PRO A 230 -0.69 23.43 24.73
N GLN A 231 0.06 22.32 24.84
CA GLN A 231 1.42 22.32 25.37
C GLN A 231 2.44 23.03 24.47
N TYR A 232 2.10 23.24 23.20
CA TYR A 232 2.94 23.93 22.22
C TYR A 232 2.29 25.24 21.76
N GLU A 233 1.21 25.68 22.44
CA GLU A 233 0.46 26.89 22.09
C GLU A 233 0.09 26.93 20.59
N PHE A 234 -0.28 25.76 20.05
CA PHE A 234 -0.38 25.53 18.61
C PHE A 234 -1.70 24.85 18.22
N ALA A 235 -2.28 25.32 17.12
CA ALA A 235 -3.44 24.70 16.50
C ALA A 235 -3.33 24.66 14.97
N THR A 236 -3.95 23.67 14.35
CA THR A 236 -4.07 23.57 12.90
C THR A 236 -5.52 23.43 12.48
N GLU A 237 -5.90 24.15 11.43
CA GLU A 237 -7.21 24.08 10.77
C GLU A 237 -7.05 23.64 9.32
N VAL A 238 -7.83 22.63 8.90
CA VAL A 238 -7.80 22.15 7.52
C VAL A 238 -8.88 22.85 6.71
N GLN A 239 -8.43 23.68 5.76
CA GLN A 239 -9.31 24.54 4.98
C GLN A 239 -9.69 23.90 3.64
N GLY A 240 -11.00 23.83 3.37
CA GLY A 240 -11.56 23.37 2.10
C GLY A 240 -11.93 24.52 1.16
N GLU A 241 -12.21 24.20 -0.11
CA GLU A 241 -12.58 25.17 -1.14
C GLU A 241 -13.77 26.08 -0.74
N GLN A 242 -14.70 25.53 0.04
CA GLN A 242 -15.86 26.23 0.63
C GLN A 242 -15.50 27.41 1.54
N HIS A 243 -14.25 27.52 2.02
CA HIS A 243 -13.77 28.64 2.84
C HIS A 243 -13.23 29.80 2.00
N GLU A 244 -12.77 29.52 0.77
CA GLU A 244 -12.24 30.54 -0.13
C GLU A 244 -13.32 31.07 -1.08
N LYS A 245 -14.24 30.21 -1.52
CA LYS A 245 -15.24 30.54 -2.55
C LYS A 245 -16.62 30.04 -2.15
N TYR A 246 -17.62 30.78 -2.60
CA TYR A 246 -19.00 30.33 -2.54
C TYR A 246 -19.19 29.10 -3.45
N ILE A 247 -19.70 28.02 -2.86
CA ILE A 247 -20.06 26.78 -3.54
C ILE A 247 -21.51 26.48 -3.14
N GLU A 248 -22.41 26.54 -4.13
CA GLU A 248 -23.86 26.38 -3.95
C GLU A 248 -24.24 25.16 -3.09
N PHE A 249 -23.54 24.04 -3.29
CA PHE A 249 -23.76 22.81 -2.52
C PHE A 249 -23.44 22.97 -1.02
N PHE A 250 -22.32 23.58 -0.67
CA PHE A 250 -21.88 23.72 0.73
C PHE A 250 -22.59 24.86 1.46
N HIS A 251 -22.99 25.89 0.72
CA HIS A 251 -23.70 27.05 1.26
C HIS A 251 -25.22 26.97 1.10
N ARG A 252 -25.73 25.82 0.64
CA ARG A 252 -27.17 25.51 0.48
C ARG A 252 -27.92 26.51 -0.40
N GLY A 253 -27.25 27.07 -1.41
CA GLY A 253 -27.84 28.08 -2.27
C GLY A 253 -27.92 29.49 -1.69
N ASP A 254 -27.44 29.72 -0.46
CA ASP A 254 -27.50 31.04 0.21
C ASP A 254 -26.10 31.63 0.45
N PRO A 255 -25.73 32.72 -0.26
CA PRO A 255 -24.46 33.42 -0.06
C PRO A 255 -24.21 33.91 1.37
N ASN A 256 -25.25 34.15 2.17
CA ASN A 256 -25.07 34.53 3.58
C ASN A 256 -24.44 33.42 4.41
N ASN A 257 -24.60 32.15 4.02
CA ASN A 257 -23.92 31.04 4.71
C ASN A 257 -22.41 31.06 4.47
N PHE A 258 -21.96 31.57 3.31
CA PHE A 258 -20.53 31.78 3.04
C PHE A 258 -19.99 32.95 3.87
N ILE A 259 -20.73 34.05 3.97
CA ILE A 259 -20.37 35.21 4.81
C ILE A 259 -20.25 34.76 6.28
N LYS A 260 -21.25 34.06 6.81
CA LYS A 260 -21.22 33.51 8.18
C LYS A 260 -20.06 32.53 8.40
N GLN A 261 -19.69 31.77 7.37
CA GLN A 261 -18.55 30.88 7.44
C GLN A 261 -17.24 31.67 7.56
N GLN A 262 -17.05 32.72 6.76
CA GLN A 262 -15.90 33.62 6.85
C GLN A 262 -15.83 34.35 8.19
N GLU A 263 -16.96 34.88 8.68
CA GLU A 263 -17.06 35.52 10.00
C GLU A 263 -16.62 34.56 11.12
N ARG A 264 -17.05 33.29 11.04
CA ARG A 264 -16.66 32.27 12.01
C ARG A 264 -15.17 31.92 11.94
N ASP A 265 -14.60 31.85 10.75
CA ASP A 265 -13.17 31.56 10.58
C ASP A 265 -12.30 32.72 11.08
N GLN A 266 -12.75 33.96 10.87
CA GLN A 266 -12.12 35.16 11.40
C GLN A 266 -12.21 35.22 12.92
N LEU A 267 -13.39 34.96 13.49
CA LEU A 267 -13.58 34.89 14.95
C LEU A 267 -12.68 33.83 15.60
N LYS A 268 -12.51 32.66 14.97
CA LYS A 268 -11.57 31.63 15.47
C LYS A 268 -10.14 32.16 15.52
N LYS A 269 -9.72 32.88 14.49
CA LYS A 269 -8.38 33.44 14.40
C LYS A 269 -8.14 34.44 15.52
N GLU A 270 -9.07 35.38 15.71
CA GLU A 270 -9.01 36.39 16.77
C GLU A 270 -8.95 35.75 18.16
N LEU A 271 -9.82 34.79 18.45
CA LEU A 271 -9.83 34.11 19.76
C LEU A 271 -8.56 33.29 19.99
N CYS A 272 -7.95 32.71 18.96
CA CYS A 272 -6.66 32.04 19.09
C CYS A 272 -5.54 33.05 19.39
N GLU A 273 -5.50 34.17 18.66
CA GLU A 273 -4.51 35.23 18.86
C GLU A 273 -4.59 35.84 20.28
N GLU A 274 -5.80 36.13 20.77
CA GLU A 274 -6.04 36.64 22.12
C GLU A 274 -5.54 35.69 23.23
N ASN A 275 -5.57 34.38 22.95
CA ASN A 275 -5.15 33.33 23.87
C ASN A 275 -3.72 32.81 23.58
N GLN A 276 -2.95 33.54 22.77
CA GLN A 276 -1.57 33.20 22.41
C GLN A 276 -1.42 31.83 21.72
N ILE A 277 -2.49 31.33 21.09
CA ILE A 277 -2.46 30.10 20.31
C ILE A 277 -2.11 30.44 18.86
N THR A 278 -0.97 29.94 18.38
CA THR A 278 -0.58 30.09 16.99
C THR A 278 -1.41 29.15 16.12
N LEU A 279 -2.35 29.74 15.37
CA LEU A 279 -3.20 29.03 14.44
C LEU A 279 -2.55 28.95 13.05
N ARG A 280 -2.39 27.74 12.52
CA ARG A 280 -1.91 27.48 11.16
C ARG A 280 -2.99 26.85 10.30
N TYR A 281 -2.98 27.18 9.02
CA TYR A 281 -3.91 26.64 8.04
C TYR A 281 -3.21 25.66 7.11
N VAL A 282 -3.90 24.57 6.77
CA VAL A 282 -3.50 23.64 5.72
C VAL A 282 -4.61 23.60 4.69
N TRP A 283 -4.34 24.09 3.48
CA TRP A 283 -5.32 24.15 2.41
C TRP A 283 -5.46 22.81 1.69
N TYR A 284 -6.66 22.52 1.20
CA TYR A 284 -6.98 21.25 0.53
C TYR A 284 -6.16 20.96 -0.74
N TYR A 285 -5.55 21.98 -1.35
CA TYR A 285 -4.69 21.86 -2.53
C TYR A 285 -3.19 21.74 -2.19
N GLU A 286 -2.82 21.96 -0.93
CA GLU A 286 -1.44 21.84 -0.47
C GLU A 286 -1.09 20.38 -0.14
N ASP A 287 0.19 20.02 -0.25
CA ASP A 287 0.67 18.71 0.21
C ASP A 287 0.94 18.74 1.72
N PRO A 288 0.16 18.00 2.55
CA PRO A 288 0.34 18.00 4.00
C PRO A 288 1.71 17.47 4.44
N TYR A 289 2.39 16.64 3.65
CA TYR A 289 3.74 16.15 3.97
C TYR A 289 4.81 17.23 3.83
N THR A 290 4.51 18.30 3.10
CA THR A 290 5.42 19.43 2.88
C THR A 290 5.07 20.58 3.81
N VAL A 291 3.80 21.00 3.81
CA VAL A 291 3.35 22.19 4.54
C VAL A 291 3.36 21.99 6.05
N ILE A 292 3.02 20.80 6.56
CA ILE A 292 3.02 20.57 8.01
C ILE A 292 4.44 20.66 8.59
N PRO A 293 5.46 19.96 8.06
CA PRO A 293 6.83 20.14 8.54
C PRO A 293 7.36 21.57 8.42
N GLU A 294 6.98 22.31 7.37
CA GLU A 294 7.34 23.73 7.24
C GLU A 294 6.76 24.57 8.38
N HIS A 295 5.44 24.45 8.64
CA HIS A 295 4.80 25.14 9.77
C HIS A 295 5.45 24.77 11.10
N LEU A 296 5.78 23.50 11.32
CA LEU A 296 6.43 23.06 12.56
C LEU A 296 7.86 23.59 12.72
N ARG A 297 8.63 23.69 11.62
CA ARG A 297 9.97 24.30 11.62
C ARG A 297 9.92 25.80 11.88
N GLU A 298 8.98 26.52 11.27
CA GLU A 298 8.78 27.96 11.52
C GLU A 298 8.48 28.26 13.00
N LEU A 299 7.76 27.34 13.65
CA LEU A 299 7.43 27.43 15.08
C LEU A 299 8.57 26.94 15.98
N GLY A 300 9.68 26.46 15.42
CA GLY A 300 10.82 25.91 16.16
C GLY A 300 10.48 24.62 16.93
N LEU A 301 9.41 23.92 16.54
CA LEU A 301 8.96 22.69 17.20
C LEU A 301 9.71 21.44 16.73
N ILE A 302 10.32 21.52 15.54
CA ILE A 302 11.17 20.48 14.95
C ILE A 302 12.37 21.12 14.25
N GLU A 303 13.44 20.35 14.06
CA GLU A 303 14.64 20.74 13.31
C GLU A 303 14.41 20.76 11.78
#